data_AF-T1B8M2-F1
#
_entry.id   AF-T1B8M2-F1
#
_cell.length_a   1.000
_cell.length_b   1.000
_cell.length_c   1.000
_cell.angle_alpha   90.00
_cell.angle_beta   90.00
_cell.angle_gamma   90.00
#
_symmetry.space_group_name_H-M   'P 1'
#
loop_
_entity.id
_entity.type
_entity.pdbx_description
1 polymer ?
#
loop_
_entity_poly.entity_id
_entity_poly.type
_entity_poly.pdbx_seq_one_letter_code
_entity_poly.pdbx_strand_id
1 'polypeptide(L)'
;GRDPGELYRDLARELGEPAADRVEAPATAEQKTRLAKLSPRQVQSTELAGEKIESVLDHAPGNNAAIGGIKVTSASGWFAARPSGTEDIYKIYAESFK
;
A
#
# COMPACT_ATOMS: atom_id res chain seq x y z
N GLY A 1 -22.86 -25.69 2.77
CA GLY A 1 -21.79 -24.71 3.00
C GLY A 1 -22.41 -23.39 3.40
N ARG A 2 -21.65 -22.50 4.04
CA ARG A 2 -22.10 -21.14 4.38
C ARG A 2 -21.80 -20.18 3.22
N ASP A 3 -22.51 -19.05 3.18
CA ASP A 3 -22.25 -17.99 2.20
C ASP A 3 -20.87 -17.34 2.45
N PRO A 4 -20.03 -17.12 1.41
CA PRO A 4 -18.74 -16.44 1.58
C PRO A 4 -18.84 -15.04 2.19
N GLY A 5 -19.93 -14.32 1.90
CA GLY A 5 -20.19 -13.01 2.50
C GLY A 5 -20.48 -13.09 4.00
N GLU A 6 -21.18 -14.12 4.45
CA GLU A 6 -21.36 -14.41 5.89
C GLU A 6 -20.02 -14.71 6.58
N LEU A 7 -19.18 -15.51 5.94
CA LEU A 7 -17.85 -15.83 6.48
C LEU A 7 -16.96 -14.57 6.56
N TYR A 8 -17.00 -13.70 5.55
CA TYR A 8 -16.30 -12.42 5.58
C TYR A 8 -16.79 -11.52 6.71
N ARG A 9 -18.11 -11.41 6.91
CA ARG A 9 -18.67 -10.61 8.01
C ARG A 9 -18.26 -11.11 9.39
N ASP A 10 -18.11 -12.41 9.56
CA ASP A 10 -17.60 -12.97 10.82
C ASP A 10 -16.12 -12.60 11.03
N LEU A 11 -15.28 -12.69 9.99
CA LEU A 11 -13.89 -12.25 10.05
C LEU A 11 -13.77 -10.75 10.36
N ALA A 12 -14.55 -9.90 9.70
CA ALA A 12 -14.55 -8.45 9.94
C ALA A 12 -14.97 -8.11 11.38
N ARG A 13 -15.91 -8.88 11.97
CA ARG A 13 -16.32 -8.70 13.36
C ARG A 13 -15.21 -9.09 14.35
N GLU A 14 -14.44 -10.13 14.05
CA GLU A 14 -13.36 -10.63 14.91
C GLU A 14 -12.06 -9.82 14.79
N LEU A 15 -11.70 -9.43 13.56
CA LEU A 15 -10.39 -8.88 13.22
C LEU A 15 -10.42 -7.37 12.89
N GLY A 16 -11.61 -6.77 12.80
CA GLY A 16 -11.82 -5.39 12.36
C GLY A 16 -12.25 -5.31 10.89
N GLU A 17 -13.10 -4.32 10.58
CA GLU A 17 -13.58 -4.09 9.22
C GLU A 17 -12.63 -3.14 8.47
N PRO A 18 -12.02 -3.58 7.36
CA PRO A 18 -11.13 -2.73 6.61
C PRO A 18 -11.90 -1.80 5.67
N ALA A 19 -11.46 -0.54 5.60
CA ALA A 19 -11.77 0.38 4.50
C ALA A 19 -10.58 0.41 3.54
N ALA A 20 -10.81 0.07 2.27
CA ALA A 20 -9.78 0.04 1.24
C ALA A 20 -10.19 0.90 0.03
N ASP A 21 -9.21 1.60 -0.55
CA ASP A 21 -9.41 2.40 -1.76
C ASP A 21 -8.16 2.42 -2.66
N ARG A 22 -8.36 2.80 -3.91
CA ARG A 22 -7.31 2.98 -4.92
C ARG A 22 -7.49 4.33 -5.62
N VAL A 23 -6.48 5.17 -5.50
CA VAL A 23 -6.40 6.45 -6.21
C VAL A 23 -5.29 6.43 -7.25
N GLU A 24 -5.41 7.29 -8.24
CA GLU A 24 -4.40 7.46 -9.28
C GLU A 24 -4.24 8.93 -9.65
N ALA A 25 -3.05 9.29 -10.11
CA ALA A 25 -2.75 10.66 -10.53
C ALA A 25 -1.72 10.66 -11.67
N PRO A 26 -1.75 11.68 -12.56
CA PRO A 26 -0.76 11.84 -13.61
C PRO A 26 0.69 11.84 -13.08
N ALA A 27 1.59 11.23 -13.84
CA ALA A 27 3.02 11.26 -13.57
C ALA A 27 3.83 11.27 -14.87
N THR A 28 4.84 12.13 -14.92
CA THR A 28 5.81 12.15 -16.03
C THR A 28 6.64 10.86 -16.04
N ALA A 29 7.25 10.54 -17.19
CA ALA A 29 8.15 9.40 -17.31
C ALA A 29 9.30 9.43 -16.27
N GLU A 30 9.80 10.63 -15.95
CA GLU A 30 10.83 10.82 -14.93
C GLU A 30 10.30 10.51 -13.52
N GLN A 31 9.10 11.01 -13.18
CA GLN A 31 8.44 10.70 -11.90
C GLN A 31 8.16 9.20 -11.75
N LYS A 32 7.68 8.55 -12.82
CA LYS A 32 7.46 7.09 -12.85
C LYS A 32 8.75 6.32 -12.61
N THR A 33 9.83 6.72 -13.27
CA THR A 33 11.15 6.09 -13.11
C THR A 33 11.69 6.27 -11.69
N ARG A 34 11.52 7.47 -11.10
CA ARG A 34 11.90 7.74 -9.70
C ARG A 34 11.10 6.88 -8.73
N LEU A 35 9.78 6.81 -8.89
CA LEU A 35 8.91 5.99 -8.02
C LEU A 35 9.26 4.50 -8.11
N ALA A 36 9.53 3.99 -9.31
CA ALA A 36 9.92 2.59 -9.52
C ALA A 36 11.21 2.18 -8.76
N LYS A 37 12.09 3.15 -8.49
CA LYS A 37 13.41 2.96 -7.86
C LYS A 37 13.48 3.57 -6.45
N LEU A 38 12.35 3.96 -5.87
CA LEU A 38 12.31 4.60 -4.57
C LEU A 38 12.75 3.60 -3.50
N SER A 39 13.75 3.99 -2.69
CA SER A 39 14.25 3.16 -1.59
C SER A 39 13.64 3.56 -0.24
N PRO A 40 13.55 2.64 0.74
CA PRO A 40 13.00 2.92 2.07
C PRO A 40 13.66 4.11 2.77
N ARG A 41 14.97 4.32 2.56
CA ARG A 41 15.74 5.42 3.16
C ARG A 41 15.30 6.81 2.69
N GLN A 42 14.60 6.89 1.56
CA GLN A 42 14.11 8.15 1.01
C GLN A 42 12.74 8.56 1.58
N VAL A 43 12.06 7.66 2.31
CA VAL A 43 10.86 7.98 3.06
C VAL A 43 11.27 8.52 4.42
N GLN A 44 11.22 9.84 4.58
CA GLN A 44 11.64 10.51 5.81
C GLN A 44 10.51 10.64 6.83
N SER A 45 9.26 10.45 6.43
CA SER A 45 8.11 10.44 7.34
C SER A 45 8.28 9.35 8.39
N THR A 46 7.91 9.67 9.64
CA THR A 46 7.93 8.73 10.76
C THR A 46 6.54 8.24 11.14
N GLU A 47 5.50 8.86 10.58
CA GLU A 47 4.10 8.59 10.87
C GLU A 47 3.26 8.45 9.59
N LEU A 48 2.22 7.64 9.67
CA LEU A 48 1.18 7.45 8.67
C LEU A 48 -0.18 7.58 9.37
N ALA A 49 -0.98 8.57 8.96
CA ALA A 49 -2.29 8.85 9.56
C ALA A 49 -2.30 8.98 11.10
N GLY A 50 -1.23 9.56 11.67
CA GLY A 50 -1.06 9.76 13.12
C GLY A 50 -0.57 8.53 13.88
N GLU A 51 -0.24 7.44 13.19
CA GLU A 51 0.41 6.27 13.77
C GLU A 51 1.87 6.19 13.35
N LYS A 52 2.72 5.66 14.24
CA LYS A 52 4.13 5.39 13.91
C LYS A 52 4.22 4.42 12.72
N ILE A 53 5.09 4.73 11.77
CA ILE A 53 5.44 3.80 10.69
C ILE A 53 6.20 2.61 11.27
N GLU A 54 5.69 1.41 10.98
CA GLU A 54 6.28 0.14 11.41
C GLU A 54 7.24 -0.43 10.37
N SER A 55 6.94 -0.25 9.08
CA SER A 55 7.82 -0.69 8.00
C SER A 55 7.71 0.17 6.74
N VAL A 56 8.81 0.22 6.00
CA VAL A 56 8.90 0.80 4.65
C VAL A 56 9.62 -0.20 3.76
N LEU A 57 8.97 -0.63 2.67
CA LEU A 57 9.38 -1.77 1.87
C LEU A 57 9.43 -1.39 0.38
N ASP A 58 10.55 -1.67 -0.27
CA ASP A 58 10.73 -1.65 -1.73
C ASP A 58 10.85 -3.06 -2.34
N HIS A 59 10.96 -4.09 -1.49
CA HIS A 59 10.98 -5.51 -1.85
C HIS A 59 9.89 -6.26 -1.08
N ALA A 60 9.30 -7.26 -1.71
CA ALA A 60 8.27 -8.08 -1.10
C ALA A 60 8.89 -9.06 -0.08
N PRO A 61 8.38 -9.14 1.17
CA PRO A 61 9.01 -9.95 2.22
C PRO A 61 8.96 -11.46 1.95
N GLY A 62 7.99 -11.95 1.17
CA GLY A 62 7.82 -13.39 0.93
C GLY A 62 8.81 -13.99 -0.07
N ASN A 63 9.36 -13.21 -0.99
CA ASN A 63 10.25 -13.72 -2.05
C ASN A 63 11.39 -12.76 -2.44
N ASN A 64 11.52 -11.64 -1.73
CA ASN A 64 12.52 -10.60 -1.98
C ASN A 64 12.49 -10.01 -3.41
N ALA A 65 11.39 -10.16 -4.15
CA ALA A 65 11.25 -9.51 -5.44
C ALA A 65 11.01 -8.01 -5.27
N ALA A 66 11.59 -7.19 -6.14
CA ALA A 66 11.35 -5.74 -6.13
C ALA A 66 9.86 -5.45 -6.38
N ILE A 67 9.28 -4.56 -5.58
CA ILE A 67 7.88 -4.11 -5.73
C ILE A 67 7.76 -3.21 -6.97
N GLY A 68 8.84 -2.50 -7.34
CA GLY A 68 8.80 -1.47 -8.37
C GLY A 68 7.95 -0.28 -7.89
N GLY A 69 8.25 0.20 -6.69
CA GLY A 69 7.45 1.16 -5.93
C GLY A 69 7.81 1.08 -4.45
N ILE A 70 6.93 1.61 -3.60
CA ILE A 70 7.11 1.61 -2.14
C ILE A 70 5.83 1.14 -1.45
N LYS A 71 5.96 0.41 -0.35
CA LYS A 71 4.88 0.11 0.60
C LYS A 71 5.27 0.63 1.97
N VAL A 72 4.35 1.30 2.65
CA VAL A 72 4.52 1.81 4.02
C VAL A 72 3.39 1.25 4.88
N THR A 73 3.72 0.77 6.08
CA THR A 73 2.74 0.19 7.02
C THR A 73 2.78 0.91 8.37
N SER A 74 1.62 1.04 8.99
CA SER A 74 1.42 1.35 10.40
C SER A 74 0.61 0.22 11.06
N ALA A 75 0.34 0.35 12.36
CA ALA A 75 -0.38 -0.65 13.12
C ALA A 75 -1.80 -0.93 12.57
N SER A 76 -2.53 0.11 12.15
CA SER A 76 -3.90 -0.05 11.67
C SER A 76 -4.07 0.08 10.16
N GLY A 77 -3.00 0.19 9.38
CA GLY A 77 -3.17 0.42 7.95
C GLY A 77 -1.87 0.48 7.16
N TRP A 78 -2.03 0.65 5.86
CA TRP A 78 -0.90 0.72 4.94
C TRP A 78 -1.26 1.47 3.65
N PHE A 79 -0.23 1.93 2.94
CA PHE A 79 -0.37 2.27 1.53
C PHE A 79 0.76 1.68 0.70
N ALA A 80 0.50 1.47 -0.60
CA ALA A 80 1.50 1.10 -1.58
C ALA A 80 1.37 1.96 -2.83
N ALA A 81 2.48 2.52 -3.31
CA ALA A 81 2.53 3.37 -4.50
C ALA A 81 3.38 2.73 -5.59
N ARG A 82 2.84 2.63 -6.81
CA ARG A 82 3.53 2.04 -7.97
C ARG A 82 3.23 2.83 -9.26
N PRO A 83 4.18 3.00 -10.18
CA PRO A 83 3.91 3.58 -11.49
C PRO A 83 3.04 2.64 -12.33
N SER A 84 2.16 3.20 -13.17
CA SER A 84 1.43 2.40 -14.16
C SER A 84 2.37 1.92 -15.26
N GLY A 85 2.20 0.67 -15.69
CA GLY A 85 2.97 0.08 -16.78
C GLY A 85 2.50 0.52 -18.18
N THR A 86 1.28 1.07 -18.28
CA THR A 86 0.61 1.37 -19.56
C THR A 86 0.33 2.85 -19.76
N GLU A 87 0.14 3.60 -18.68
CA GLU A 87 -0.34 4.99 -18.71
C GLU A 87 0.63 5.91 -17.98
N ASP A 88 0.61 7.20 -18.29
CA ASP A 88 1.42 8.23 -17.59
C ASP A 88 0.78 8.67 -16.28
N ILE A 89 0.58 7.67 -15.41
CA ILE A 89 0.02 7.82 -14.07
C ILE A 89 0.82 6.96 -13.08
N TYR A 90 0.63 7.22 -11.80
CA TYR A 90 0.93 6.27 -10.73
C TYR A 90 -0.33 5.94 -9.94
N LYS A 91 -0.31 4.81 -9.25
CA LYS A 91 -1.44 4.28 -8.47
C LYS A 91 -1.02 4.18 -7.01
N ILE A 92 -1.90 4.60 -6.11
CA ILE A 92 -1.80 4.35 -4.67
C ILE A 92 -2.93 3.41 -4.29
N TYR A 93 -2.58 2.33 -3.61
CA TYR A 93 -3.51 1.44 -2.92
C TYR A 93 -3.37 1.71 -1.44
N ALA A 94 -4.49 1.81 -0.71
CA ALA A 94 -4.48 2.01 0.73
C ALA A 94 -5.57 1.20 1.41
N GLU A 95 -5.32 0.84 2.66
CA GLU A 95 -6.27 0.13 3.52
C GLU A 95 -6.08 0.57 4.98
N SER A 96 -7.19 0.70 5.71
CA SER A 96 -7.26 1.06 7.12
C SER A 96 -8.23 0.12 7.85
N PHE A 97 -7.91 -0.28 9.07
CA PHE A 97 -8.79 -0.99 10.01
C PHE A 97 -9.40 -0.04 11.06
N LYS A 98 -9.26 1.27 10.83
CA LYS A 98 -9.93 2.36 11.57
C LYS A 98 -10.89 3.10 10.66
#